data_AF-A0A497RZQ8-F1
#
_entry.id   AF-A0A497RZQ8-F1
#
_cell.length_a   1.000
_cell.length_b   1.000
_cell.length_c   1.000
_cell.angle_alpha   90.00
_cell.angle_beta   90.00
_cell.angle_gamma   90.00
#
_symmetry.space_group_name_H-M   'P 1'
#
loop_
_entity.id
_entity.type
_entity.pdbx_description
1 polymer ?
#
loop_
_entity_poly.entity_id
_entity_poly.type
_entity_poly.pdbx_seq_one_letter_code
_entity_poly.pdbx_strand_id
1 'polypeptide(L)'
;MIPVGFLAALVGIGGGVVVVPLLTVLFGVPIKEAVAVGIVTVVATGITSASRYLKQGLTNVRLGLFLNVTTTLGAIVGALTAVAVPSSVLYLALSAVLFYVGCDQILTSKAEAERIKSGGFKSVKEDCLASMLGLSNAYYDLAVNKEVVYKVTRSHLGLMASFVAGFFSGMLGIGGGVLKVPIMNQIMNVPLKAAVATSKFMIGITASTAALVYLRMGKVNTVLATATVLGISSGAFMGTKVMNRVGTEKLKAIFGTVLLVFGYLMLAKGLYQVTGVKLPGV
;
A
#
# COMPACT_ATOMS: atom_id res chain seq x y z
N MET A 1 16.96 -4.74 2.64
CA MET A 1 16.04 -3.80 1.95
C MET A 1 15.68 -4.21 0.52
N ILE A 2 16.57 -4.85 -0.26
CA ILE A 2 16.24 -5.31 -1.62
C ILE A 2 15.04 -6.29 -1.66
N PRO A 3 14.97 -7.36 -0.83
CA PRO A 3 13.79 -8.25 -0.83
C PRO A 3 12.50 -7.52 -0.45
N VAL A 4 12.60 -6.55 0.46
CA VAL A 4 11.48 -5.70 0.87
C VAL A 4 10.97 -4.88 -0.30
N GLY A 5 11.85 -4.27 -1.09
CA GLY A 5 11.47 -3.51 -2.28
C GLY A 5 10.83 -4.39 -3.36
N PHE A 6 11.35 -5.60 -3.53
CA PHE A 6 10.79 -6.58 -4.45
C PHE A 6 9.35 -6.96 -4.07
N LEU A 7 9.12 -7.34 -2.81
CA LEU A 7 7.79 -7.66 -2.29
C LEU A 7 6.85 -6.44 -2.33
N ALA A 8 7.34 -5.28 -1.90
CA ALA A 8 6.58 -4.03 -1.91
C ALA A 8 6.11 -3.68 -3.32
N ALA A 9 6.95 -3.86 -4.34
CA ALA A 9 6.58 -3.62 -5.74
C ALA A 9 5.56 -4.63 -6.26
N LEU A 10 5.78 -5.93 -6.01
CA LEU A 10 4.85 -7.00 -6.42
C LEU A 10 3.44 -6.75 -5.90
N VAL A 11 3.35 -6.40 -4.63
CA VAL A 11 2.10 -6.44 -3.88
C VAL A 11 1.40 -5.08 -3.79
N GLY A 12 2.07 -3.99 -4.15
CA GLY A 12 1.49 -2.65 -4.06
C GLY A 12 1.54 -2.03 -2.67
N ILE A 13 2.21 -2.69 -1.72
CA ILE A 13 2.49 -2.14 -0.39
C ILE A 13 3.53 -1.03 -0.54
N GLY A 14 3.36 0.12 0.13
CA GLY A 14 4.30 1.24 0.05
C GLY A 14 5.74 0.94 0.47
N GLY A 15 6.04 -0.25 1.00
CA GLY A 15 7.35 -0.59 1.60
C GLY A 15 7.39 -0.24 3.09
N GLY A 16 6.74 0.85 3.50
CA GLY A 16 6.66 1.29 4.90
C GLY A 16 6.07 0.24 5.86
N VAL A 17 5.07 -0.54 5.44
CA VAL A 17 4.53 -1.66 6.23
C VAL A 17 5.57 -2.71 6.60
N VAL A 18 6.62 -2.87 5.79
CA VAL A 18 7.69 -3.83 6.07
C VAL A 18 8.87 -3.12 6.73
N VAL A 19 9.22 -1.93 6.26
CA VAL A 19 10.35 -1.15 6.78
C VAL A 19 10.11 -0.70 8.22
N VAL A 20 8.90 -0.26 8.59
CA VAL A 20 8.60 0.19 9.96
C VAL A 20 8.77 -0.95 10.98
N PRO A 21 8.14 -2.13 10.82
CA PRO A 21 8.40 -3.27 11.68
C PRO A 21 9.87 -3.70 11.70
N LEU A 22 10.53 -3.70 10.55
CA LEU A 22 11.89 -4.19 10.46
C LEU A 22 12.87 -3.25 11.16
N LEU A 23 12.73 -1.92 11.01
CA LEU A 23 13.54 -0.95 11.75
C LEU A 23 13.23 -0.98 13.25
N THR A 24 11.96 -1.11 13.63
CA THR A 24 11.59 -1.12 15.04
C THR A 24 12.02 -2.40 15.73
N VAL A 25 11.67 -3.58 15.20
CA VAL A 25 11.92 -4.89 15.84
C VAL A 25 13.38 -5.29 15.71
N LEU A 26 13.96 -5.21 14.51
CA LEU A 26 15.31 -5.74 14.26
C LEU A 26 16.41 -4.77 14.68
N PHE A 27 16.21 -3.47 14.44
CA PHE A 27 17.21 -2.42 14.70
C PHE A 27 16.92 -1.59 15.95
N GLY A 28 15.84 -1.87 16.68
CA GLY A 28 15.49 -1.17 17.91
C GLY A 28 15.10 0.30 17.72
N VAL A 29 14.91 0.76 16.48
CA VAL A 29 14.63 2.17 16.18
C VAL A 29 13.28 2.58 16.78
N PRO A 30 13.16 3.75 17.43
CA PRO A 30 11.89 4.25 17.92
C PRO A 30 10.85 4.36 16.80
N ILE A 31 9.59 4.00 17.07
CA ILE A 31 8.55 3.94 16.02
C ILE A 31 8.37 5.27 15.29
N LYS A 32 8.46 6.40 15.98
CA LYS A 32 8.28 7.73 15.37
C LYS A 32 9.38 8.03 14.35
N GLU A 33 10.62 7.59 14.60
CA GLU A 33 11.74 7.69 13.67
C GLU A 33 11.61 6.67 12.52
N ALA A 34 11.22 5.43 12.84
CA ALA A 34 10.99 4.40 11.83
C ALA A 34 9.86 4.77 10.85
N VAL A 35 8.80 5.41 11.33
CA VAL A 35 7.69 5.96 10.52
C VAL A 35 8.19 7.06 9.58
N ALA A 36 9.04 7.96 10.07
CA ALA A 36 9.63 9.04 9.27
C ALA A 36 10.61 8.51 8.21
N VAL A 37 11.45 7.52 8.54
CA VAL A 37 12.30 6.83 7.55
C VAL A 37 11.45 6.02 6.56
N GLY A 38 10.40 5.38 7.07
CA GLY A 38 9.45 4.58 6.29
C GLY A 38 8.77 5.41 5.20
N ILE A 39 8.27 6.60 5.51
CA ILE A 39 7.59 7.44 4.51
C ILE A 39 8.53 7.89 3.37
N VAL A 40 9.79 8.21 3.68
CA VAL A 40 10.80 8.56 2.65
C VAL A 40 11.10 7.34 1.77
N THR A 41 11.23 6.17 2.39
CA THR A 41 11.42 4.89 1.69
C THR A 41 10.23 4.57 0.78
N VAL A 42 9.02 4.89 1.24
CA VAL A 42 7.77 4.72 0.50
C VAL A 42 7.72 5.59 -0.74
N VAL A 43 8.18 6.86 -0.65
CA VAL A 43 8.28 7.76 -1.80
C VAL A 43 9.14 7.14 -2.89
N ALA A 44 10.35 6.71 -2.54
CA ALA A 44 11.28 6.11 -3.49
C ALA A 44 10.65 4.88 -4.18
N THR A 45 10.09 3.96 -3.39
CA THR A 45 9.43 2.75 -3.91
C THR A 45 8.23 3.07 -4.81
N GLY A 46 7.45 4.09 -4.44
CA GLY A 46 6.31 4.60 -5.19
C GLY A 46 6.73 5.10 -6.57
N ILE A 47 7.71 6.01 -6.62
CA ILE A 47 8.23 6.59 -7.87
C ILE A 47 8.84 5.50 -8.77
N THR A 48 9.70 4.64 -8.21
CA THR A 48 10.33 3.56 -8.98
C THR A 48 9.30 2.61 -9.57
N SER A 49 8.29 2.22 -8.79
CA SER A 49 7.27 1.27 -9.27
C SER A 49 6.29 1.93 -10.23
N ALA A 50 5.84 3.14 -9.94
CA ALA A 50 4.87 3.88 -10.73
C ALA A 50 5.38 4.13 -12.16
N SER A 51 6.63 4.58 -12.30
CA SER A 51 7.23 4.84 -13.62
C SER A 51 7.22 3.61 -14.53
N ARG A 52 7.36 2.41 -13.96
CA ARG A 52 7.30 1.15 -14.72
C ARG A 52 5.89 0.69 -14.99
N TYR A 53 5.01 0.76 -14.00
CA TYR A 53 3.62 0.34 -14.18
C TYR A 53 2.85 1.26 -15.13
N LEU A 54 3.22 2.55 -15.20
CA LEU A 54 2.79 3.46 -16.25
C LEU A 54 3.24 2.98 -17.64
N LYS A 55 4.53 2.65 -17.79
CA LYS A 55 5.06 2.11 -19.06
C LYS A 55 4.46 0.76 -19.46
N GLN A 56 4.02 -0.05 -18.49
CA GLN A 56 3.34 -1.32 -18.72
C GLN A 56 1.83 -1.18 -18.97
N GLY A 57 1.27 0.04 -18.90
CA GLY A 57 -0.17 0.26 -19.09
C GLY A 57 -1.06 -0.29 -17.97
N LEU A 58 -0.49 -0.62 -16.79
CA LEU A 58 -1.24 -1.17 -15.66
C LEU A 58 -1.87 -0.07 -14.80
N THR A 59 -1.25 1.11 -14.78
CA THR A 59 -1.66 2.23 -13.93
C THR A 59 -2.87 2.95 -14.52
N ASN A 60 -3.95 3.05 -13.76
CA ASN A 60 -5.08 3.90 -14.10
C ASN A 60 -4.85 5.31 -13.57
N VAL A 61 -4.30 6.19 -14.40
CA VAL A 61 -3.92 7.55 -14.00
C VAL A 61 -5.12 8.39 -13.57
N ARG A 62 -6.25 8.29 -14.29
CA ARG A 62 -7.47 9.05 -13.98
C ARG A 62 -8.03 8.69 -12.62
N LEU A 63 -8.20 7.39 -12.37
CA LEU A 63 -8.62 6.89 -11.07
C LEU A 63 -7.62 7.27 -9.97
N GLY A 64 -6.33 7.14 -10.27
CA GLY A 64 -5.25 7.53 -9.39
C GLY A 64 -5.41 8.98 -8.95
N LEU A 65 -5.44 9.93 -9.89
CA LEU A 65 -5.59 11.36 -9.61
C LEU A 65 -6.89 11.67 -8.84
N PHE A 66 -8.01 11.06 -9.24
CA PHE A 66 -9.31 11.24 -8.59
C PHE A 66 -9.26 10.86 -7.09
N LEU A 67 -8.74 9.69 -6.75
CA LEU A 67 -8.63 9.24 -5.37
C LEU A 67 -7.51 9.94 -4.61
N ASN A 68 -6.50 10.48 -5.31
CA ASN A 68 -5.33 11.07 -4.70
C ASN A 68 -5.66 12.38 -3.96
N VAL A 69 -6.69 13.11 -4.41
CA VAL A 69 -7.14 14.36 -3.79
C VAL A 69 -7.51 14.12 -2.33
N THR A 70 -8.45 13.22 -2.06
CA THR A 70 -8.89 12.92 -0.68
C THR A 70 -7.82 12.18 0.10
N THR A 71 -7.04 11.31 -0.55
CA THR A 71 -5.95 10.62 0.16
C THR A 71 -4.90 11.60 0.67
N THR A 72 -4.49 12.60 -0.15
CA THR A 72 -3.43 13.53 0.25
C THR A 72 -3.86 14.36 1.44
N LEU A 73 -5.12 14.83 1.45
CA LEU A 73 -5.71 15.51 2.60
C LEU A 73 -5.69 14.62 3.84
N GLY A 74 -6.14 13.37 3.73
CA GLY A 74 -6.07 12.41 4.83
C GLY A 74 -4.64 12.20 5.32
N ALA A 75 -3.67 12.08 4.41
CA ALA A 75 -2.26 11.86 4.75
C ALA A 75 -1.64 13.03 5.52
N ILE A 76 -1.97 14.27 5.17
CA ILE A 76 -1.53 15.45 5.92
C ILE A 76 -2.10 15.40 7.34
N VAL A 77 -3.43 15.22 7.46
CA VAL A 77 -4.10 15.16 8.77
C VAL A 77 -3.50 14.02 9.61
N GLY A 78 -3.33 12.84 9.04
CA GLY A 78 -2.74 11.68 9.70
C GLY A 78 -1.32 11.92 10.18
N ALA A 79 -0.45 12.48 9.33
CA ALA A 79 0.94 12.78 9.69
C ALA A 79 1.04 13.80 10.84
N LEU A 80 0.19 14.83 10.83
CA LEU A 80 0.12 15.81 11.92
C LEU A 80 -0.37 15.16 13.23
N THR A 81 -1.39 14.29 13.16
CA THR A 81 -1.90 13.59 14.35
C THR A 81 -0.89 12.59 14.93
N ALA A 82 0.00 12.01 14.11
CA ALA A 82 0.97 11.00 14.53
C ALA A 82 1.86 11.44 15.70
N VAL A 83 2.11 12.76 15.81
CA VAL A 83 2.97 13.32 16.84
C VAL A 83 2.34 13.21 18.23
N ALA A 84 1.02 13.41 18.30
CA ALA A 84 0.23 13.39 19.53
C ALA A 84 -0.16 11.97 19.97
N VAL A 85 -0.17 11.00 19.06
CA VAL A 85 -0.61 9.64 19.36
C VAL A 85 0.48 8.86 20.13
N PRO A 86 0.12 8.14 21.21
CA PRO A 86 1.04 7.26 21.92
C PRO A 86 1.56 6.12 21.03
N SER A 87 2.82 5.73 21.23
CA SER A 87 3.47 4.67 20.45
C SER A 87 2.70 3.35 20.47
N SER A 88 2.12 2.96 21.62
CA SER A 88 1.34 1.73 21.77
C SER A 88 0.11 1.72 20.85
N VAL A 89 -0.58 2.85 20.72
CA VAL A 89 -1.76 2.99 19.85
C VAL A 89 -1.35 2.86 18.37
N LEU A 90 -0.20 3.41 17.98
CA LEU A 90 0.31 3.27 16.61
C LEU A 90 0.62 1.80 16.26
N TYR A 91 1.25 1.05 17.17
CA TYR A 91 1.52 -0.37 16.97
C TYR A 91 0.24 -1.20 16.85
N LEU A 92 -0.72 -0.98 17.76
CA LEU A 92 -1.99 -1.72 17.77
C LEU A 92 -2.86 -1.37 16.56
N ALA A 93 -2.95 -0.08 16.20
CA ALA A 93 -3.70 0.36 15.02
C ALA A 93 -3.09 -0.22 13.73
N LEU A 94 -1.76 -0.20 13.61
CA LEU A 94 -1.08 -0.81 12.48
C LEU A 94 -1.37 -2.31 12.43
N SER A 95 -1.20 -3.02 13.54
CA SER A 95 -1.46 -4.46 13.63
C SER A 95 -2.88 -4.80 13.18
N ALA A 96 -3.89 -4.11 13.70
CA ALA A 96 -5.29 -4.34 13.34
C ALA A 96 -5.55 -4.16 11.84
N VAL A 97 -4.99 -3.09 11.24
CA VAL A 97 -5.10 -2.84 9.79
C VAL A 97 -4.42 -3.96 8.99
N LEU A 98 -3.23 -4.40 9.39
CA LEU A 98 -2.49 -5.44 8.68
C LEU A 98 -3.19 -6.80 8.76
N PHE A 99 -3.75 -7.16 9.92
CA PHE A 99 -4.52 -8.40 10.07
C PHE A 99 -5.79 -8.38 9.23
N TYR A 100 -6.56 -7.30 9.29
CA TYR A 100 -7.80 -7.17 8.52
C TYR A 100 -7.53 -7.31 7.02
N VAL A 101 -6.60 -6.53 6.48
CA VAL A 101 -6.26 -6.59 5.06
C VAL A 101 -5.59 -7.93 4.71
N GLY A 102 -4.76 -8.47 5.59
CA GLY A 102 -4.07 -9.73 5.37
C GLY A 102 -5.04 -10.90 5.18
N CYS A 103 -6.01 -11.02 6.10
CA CYS A 103 -7.08 -12.00 6.00
C CYS A 103 -7.94 -11.78 4.74
N ASP A 104 -8.37 -10.55 4.48
CA ASP A 104 -9.17 -10.20 3.30
C ASP A 104 -8.50 -10.64 1.98
N GLN A 105 -7.20 -10.40 1.83
CA GLN A 105 -6.47 -10.76 0.63
C GLN A 105 -6.37 -12.28 0.44
N ILE A 106 -6.13 -13.03 1.52
CA ILE A 106 -6.07 -14.50 1.45
C ILE A 106 -7.44 -15.08 1.10
N LEU A 107 -8.50 -14.63 1.79
CA LEU A 107 -9.86 -15.13 1.62
C LEU A 107 -10.42 -14.85 0.21
N THR A 108 -10.04 -13.73 -0.40
CA THR A 108 -10.54 -13.34 -1.74
C THR A 108 -9.63 -13.72 -2.90
N SER A 109 -8.48 -14.34 -2.63
CA SER A 109 -7.46 -14.70 -3.64
C SER A 109 -8.00 -15.57 -4.77
N LYS A 110 -8.70 -16.67 -4.43
CA LYS A 110 -9.28 -17.61 -5.39
C LYS A 110 -10.44 -17.02 -6.17
N ALA A 111 -11.38 -16.39 -5.46
CA ALA A 111 -12.56 -15.78 -6.06
C ALA A 111 -12.19 -14.72 -7.11
N GLU A 112 -11.15 -13.92 -6.87
CA GLU A 112 -10.70 -12.94 -7.86
C GLU A 112 -10.06 -13.58 -9.09
N ALA A 113 -9.23 -14.61 -8.91
CA ALA A 113 -8.62 -15.32 -10.04
C ALA A 113 -9.68 -15.91 -10.99
N GLU A 114 -10.78 -16.42 -10.44
CA GLU A 114 -11.94 -16.90 -11.20
C GLU A 114 -12.71 -15.75 -11.88
N ARG A 115 -12.90 -14.61 -11.19
CA ARG A 115 -13.52 -13.40 -11.78
C ARG A 115 -12.73 -12.86 -12.97
N ILE A 116 -11.40 -12.94 -12.96
CA ILE A 116 -10.57 -12.54 -14.10
C ILE A 116 -10.81 -13.47 -15.30
N LYS A 117 -10.84 -14.79 -15.07
CA LYS A 117 -11.08 -15.78 -16.14
C LYS A 117 -12.47 -15.60 -16.77
N SER A 118 -13.50 -15.45 -15.94
CA SER A 118 -14.90 -15.27 -16.36
C SER A 118 -15.22 -13.88 -16.90
N GLY A 119 -14.34 -12.88 -16.74
CA GLY A 119 -14.59 -11.51 -17.19
C GLY A 119 -15.56 -10.73 -16.28
N GLY A 120 -15.73 -11.16 -15.02
CA GLY A 120 -16.68 -10.59 -14.07
C GLY A 120 -16.39 -9.14 -13.61
N PHE A 121 -15.30 -8.53 -14.08
CA PHE A 121 -15.01 -7.11 -13.86
C PHE A 121 -15.65 -6.19 -14.90
N LYS A 122 -16.02 -6.73 -16.08
CA LYS A 122 -16.65 -5.99 -17.18
C LYS A 122 -18.17 -5.88 -17.04
N SER A 123 -18.80 -6.84 -16.35
CA SER A 123 -20.27 -6.97 -16.25
C SER A 123 -20.93 -6.00 -15.27
N VAL A 124 -20.16 -5.21 -14.54
CA VAL A 124 -20.70 -4.30 -13.51
C VAL A 124 -21.11 -2.96 -14.13
N LYS A 125 -22.20 -2.36 -13.65
CA LYS A 125 -22.67 -1.03 -14.07
C LYS A 125 -21.79 0.07 -13.47
N GLU A 126 -21.38 1.03 -14.29
CA GLU A 126 -20.64 2.22 -13.83
C GLU A 126 -21.54 3.19 -13.07
N ASP A 127 -20.97 3.84 -12.07
CA ASP A 127 -21.63 4.95 -11.39
C ASP A 127 -21.54 6.23 -12.23
N CYS A 128 -22.44 7.19 -11.97
CA CYS A 128 -22.46 8.49 -12.65
C CYS A 128 -21.07 9.17 -12.64
N LEU A 129 -20.44 9.30 -11.46
CA LEU A 129 -19.09 9.88 -11.33
C LEU A 129 -18.03 9.11 -12.10
N ALA A 130 -18.09 7.78 -12.09
CA ALA A 130 -17.13 6.93 -12.80
C ALA A 130 -17.23 7.12 -14.31
N SER A 131 -18.46 7.20 -14.84
CA SER A 131 -18.73 7.43 -16.25
C SER A 131 -18.35 8.84 -16.70
N MET A 132 -18.71 9.86 -15.91
CA MET A 132 -18.41 11.26 -16.20
C MET A 132 -16.90 11.54 -16.27
N LEU A 133 -16.12 10.94 -15.37
CA LEU A 133 -14.67 11.14 -15.32
C LEU A 133 -13.89 10.08 -16.13
N GLY A 134 -14.58 9.14 -16.78
CA GLY A 134 -13.98 8.06 -17.55
C GLY A 134 -12.96 7.26 -16.74
N LEU A 135 -13.35 6.81 -15.55
CA LEU A 135 -12.47 6.10 -14.60
C LEU A 135 -12.22 4.63 -14.95
N SER A 136 -13.11 4.01 -15.73
CA SER A 136 -12.97 2.63 -16.21
C SER A 136 -11.81 2.51 -17.19
N ASN A 137 -11.14 1.34 -17.21
CA ASN A 137 -9.99 1.12 -18.08
C ASN A 137 -9.79 -0.38 -18.37
N ALA A 138 -8.79 -0.69 -19.18
CA ALA A 138 -8.35 -2.04 -19.46
C ALA A 138 -6.82 -2.15 -19.28
N TYR A 139 -6.35 -3.37 -19.03
CA TYR A 139 -4.91 -3.65 -19.04
C TYR A 139 -4.65 -5.06 -19.56
N TYR A 140 -3.44 -5.30 -20.08
CA TYR A 140 -3.03 -6.63 -20.54
C TYR A 140 -2.40 -7.45 -19.40
N ASP A 141 -3.03 -8.56 -19.04
CA ASP A 141 -2.54 -9.48 -18.02
C ASP A 141 -1.62 -10.53 -18.64
N LEU A 142 -0.32 -10.48 -18.31
CA LEU A 142 0.67 -11.42 -18.85
C LEU A 142 0.60 -12.81 -18.23
N ALA A 143 -0.02 -12.98 -17.06
CA ALA A 143 -0.13 -14.28 -16.39
C ALA A 143 -1.24 -15.13 -17.00
N VAL A 144 -2.32 -14.50 -17.47
CA VAL A 144 -3.45 -15.17 -18.12
C VAL A 144 -3.45 -14.96 -19.64
N ASN A 145 -2.55 -14.10 -20.15
CA ASN A 145 -2.42 -13.73 -21.56
C ASN A 145 -3.73 -13.20 -22.16
N LYS A 146 -4.39 -12.28 -21.44
CA LYS A 146 -5.71 -11.75 -21.80
C LYS A 146 -5.81 -10.27 -21.42
N GLU A 147 -6.55 -9.51 -22.22
CA GLU A 147 -6.93 -8.15 -21.86
C GLU A 147 -8.06 -8.17 -20.82
N VAL A 148 -7.82 -7.56 -19.67
CA VAL A 148 -8.75 -7.46 -18.55
C VAL A 148 -9.37 -6.07 -18.58
N VAL A 149 -10.61 -6.00 -19.07
CA VAL A 149 -11.45 -4.79 -19.04
C VAL A 149 -12.21 -4.75 -17.72
N TYR A 150 -12.20 -3.60 -17.05
CA TYR A 150 -12.91 -3.41 -15.80
C TYR A 150 -13.64 -2.08 -15.75
N LYS A 151 -14.77 -2.08 -15.03
CA LYS A 151 -15.59 -0.89 -14.80
C LYS A 151 -15.49 -0.44 -13.35
N VAL A 152 -15.20 0.83 -13.14
CA VAL A 152 -15.09 1.41 -11.80
C VAL A 152 -16.49 1.67 -11.26
N THR A 153 -16.71 1.26 -10.00
CA THR A 153 -17.98 1.50 -9.29
C THR A 153 -17.73 2.12 -7.92
N ARG A 154 -18.81 2.52 -7.25
CA ARG A 154 -18.82 3.06 -5.89
C ARG A 154 -17.79 4.19 -5.70
N SER A 155 -17.68 5.10 -6.68
CA SER A 155 -16.62 6.12 -6.70
C SER A 155 -16.66 7.05 -5.49
N HIS A 156 -17.86 7.35 -4.98
CA HIS A 156 -18.05 8.15 -3.77
C HIS A 156 -17.50 7.46 -2.51
N LEU A 157 -17.80 6.16 -2.32
CA LEU A 157 -17.22 5.36 -1.24
C LEU A 157 -15.70 5.25 -1.40
N GLY A 158 -15.23 5.12 -2.64
CA GLY A 158 -13.81 5.16 -2.98
C GLY A 158 -13.11 6.41 -2.46
N LEU A 159 -13.71 7.59 -2.64
CA LEU A 159 -13.17 8.86 -2.14
C LEU A 159 -13.11 8.91 -0.61
N MET A 160 -14.20 8.52 0.08
CA MET A 160 -14.25 8.52 1.54
C MET A 160 -13.26 7.53 2.14
N ALA A 161 -13.23 6.30 1.62
CA ALA A 161 -12.29 5.27 2.05
C ALA A 161 -10.84 5.67 1.75
N SER A 162 -10.58 6.38 0.64
CA SER A 162 -9.25 6.89 0.30
C SER A 162 -8.76 7.98 1.26
N PHE A 163 -9.65 8.82 1.80
CA PHE A 163 -9.30 9.74 2.88
C PHE A 163 -8.84 8.97 4.13
N VAL A 164 -9.61 7.97 4.56
CA VAL A 164 -9.26 7.12 5.72
C VAL A 164 -7.94 6.38 5.48
N ALA A 165 -7.74 5.84 4.28
CA ALA A 165 -6.48 5.23 3.87
C ALA A 165 -5.31 6.22 3.94
N GLY A 166 -5.53 7.47 3.53
CA GLY A 166 -4.59 8.56 3.68
C GLY A 166 -4.25 8.86 5.13
N PHE A 167 -5.26 9.00 5.97
CA PHE A 167 -5.10 9.24 7.40
C PHE A 167 -4.20 8.19 8.06
N PHE A 168 -4.52 6.91 7.92
CA PHE A 168 -3.66 5.84 8.46
C PHE A 168 -2.30 5.76 7.76
N SER A 169 -2.23 6.08 6.46
CA SER A 169 -0.96 6.15 5.72
C SER A 169 0.01 7.17 6.29
N GLY A 170 -0.47 8.40 6.50
CA GLY A 170 0.32 9.50 7.04
C GLY A 170 0.69 9.24 8.49
N MET A 171 -0.26 8.71 9.28
CA MET A 171 -0.06 8.45 10.71
C MET A 171 0.94 7.32 10.98
N LEU A 172 0.87 6.24 10.20
CA LEU A 172 1.65 5.01 10.42
C LEU A 172 2.89 4.90 9.52
N GLY A 173 3.12 5.85 8.60
CA GLY A 173 4.26 5.81 7.66
C GLY A 173 4.23 4.64 6.67
N ILE A 174 3.09 3.96 6.53
CA ILE A 174 2.97 2.73 5.75
C ILE A 174 2.79 2.95 4.25
N GLY A 175 2.50 4.19 3.86
CA GLY A 175 2.33 4.55 2.46
C GLY A 175 1.00 4.16 1.85
N GLY A 176 -0.06 3.91 2.62
CA GLY A 176 -1.46 3.89 2.17
C GLY A 176 -1.88 2.76 1.22
N GLY A 177 -0.93 2.12 0.53
CA GLY A 177 -1.20 1.05 -0.42
C GLY A 177 -1.87 -0.16 0.19
N VAL A 178 -1.59 -0.42 1.47
CA VAL A 178 -2.25 -1.52 2.21
C VAL A 178 -3.74 -1.33 2.33
N LEU A 179 -4.22 -0.09 2.42
CA LEU A 179 -5.66 0.20 2.45
C LEU A 179 -6.19 0.52 1.04
N LYS A 180 -5.44 1.28 0.22
CA LYS A 180 -5.89 1.67 -1.13
C LYS A 180 -6.09 0.49 -2.08
N VAL A 181 -5.21 -0.51 -2.04
CA VAL A 181 -5.32 -1.68 -2.90
C VAL A 181 -6.62 -2.44 -2.65
N PRO A 182 -6.97 -2.85 -1.42
CA PRO A 182 -8.26 -3.49 -1.16
C PRO A 182 -9.44 -2.54 -1.37
N ILE A 183 -9.33 -1.23 -1.10
CA ILE A 183 -10.41 -0.27 -1.42
C ILE A 183 -10.73 -0.30 -2.92
N MET A 184 -9.71 -0.17 -3.78
CA MET A 184 -9.93 -0.22 -5.22
C MET A 184 -10.44 -1.60 -5.66
N ASN A 185 -9.90 -2.67 -5.09
CA ASN A 185 -10.21 -4.04 -5.48
C ASN A 185 -11.61 -4.51 -5.07
N GLN A 186 -11.91 -4.39 -3.78
CA GLN A 186 -13.12 -4.90 -3.14
C GLN A 186 -14.30 -3.94 -3.28
N ILE A 187 -14.04 -2.64 -3.13
CA ILE A 187 -15.10 -1.63 -3.09
C ILE A 187 -15.38 -1.09 -4.49
N MET A 188 -14.32 -0.77 -5.25
CA MET A 188 -14.46 -0.05 -6.52
C MET A 188 -14.39 -0.93 -7.78
N ASN A 189 -14.32 -2.25 -7.61
CA ASN A 189 -14.29 -3.22 -8.70
C ASN A 189 -13.09 -3.06 -9.66
N VAL A 190 -11.90 -2.77 -9.11
CA VAL A 190 -10.64 -2.66 -9.88
C VAL A 190 -9.80 -3.93 -9.69
N PRO A 191 -9.42 -4.66 -10.76
CA PRO A 191 -8.59 -5.85 -10.63
C PRO A 191 -7.28 -5.58 -9.90
N LEU A 192 -6.80 -6.55 -9.13
CA LEU A 192 -5.68 -6.39 -8.20
C LEU A 192 -4.44 -5.79 -8.87
N LYS A 193 -4.04 -6.25 -10.05
CA LYS A 193 -2.82 -5.74 -10.72
C LYS A 193 -2.94 -4.26 -11.07
N ALA A 194 -4.11 -3.85 -11.56
CA ALA A 194 -4.41 -2.44 -11.84
C ALA A 194 -4.50 -1.62 -10.53
N ALA A 195 -5.10 -2.17 -9.48
CA ALA A 195 -5.17 -1.53 -8.16
C ALA A 195 -3.78 -1.34 -7.55
N VAL A 196 -2.91 -2.35 -7.62
CA VAL A 196 -1.51 -2.30 -7.17
C VAL A 196 -0.72 -1.24 -7.93
N ALA A 197 -0.83 -1.23 -9.25
CA ALA A 197 -0.18 -0.24 -10.11
C ALA A 197 -0.65 1.20 -9.83
N THR A 198 -1.96 1.40 -9.79
CA THR A 198 -2.60 2.69 -9.52
C THR A 198 -2.26 3.20 -8.12
N SER A 199 -2.25 2.30 -7.13
CA SER A 199 -1.83 2.62 -5.77
C SER A 199 -0.38 3.11 -5.76
N LYS A 200 0.57 2.41 -6.39
CA LYS A 200 1.99 2.85 -6.44
C LYS A 200 2.16 4.24 -7.03
N PHE A 201 1.40 4.58 -8.07
CA PHE A 201 1.36 5.93 -8.62
C PHE A 201 0.87 6.95 -7.58
N MET A 202 -0.26 6.70 -6.93
CA MET A 202 -0.77 7.57 -5.87
C MET A 202 0.20 7.70 -4.70
N ILE A 203 0.89 6.62 -4.32
CA ILE A 203 1.87 6.58 -3.23
C ILE A 203 3.03 7.53 -3.51
N GLY A 204 3.53 7.56 -4.74
CA GLY A 204 4.59 8.50 -5.12
C GLY A 204 4.21 9.94 -4.81
N ILE A 205 2.95 10.33 -5.03
CA ILE A 205 2.46 11.69 -4.76
C ILE A 205 2.15 11.88 -3.27
N THR A 206 1.28 11.03 -2.71
CA THR A 206 0.79 11.16 -1.32
C THR A 206 1.89 11.03 -0.28
N ALA A 207 2.80 10.07 -0.45
CA ALA A 207 3.92 9.91 0.47
C ALA A 207 4.92 11.05 0.36
N SER A 208 5.04 11.72 -0.80
CA SER A 208 5.93 12.87 -0.94
C SER A 208 5.45 14.05 -0.10
N THR A 209 4.13 14.28 -0.08
CA THR A 209 3.53 15.30 0.80
C THR A 209 3.77 14.98 2.28
N ALA A 210 3.54 13.73 2.70
CA ALA A 210 3.79 13.32 4.09
C ALA A 210 5.28 13.34 4.46
N ALA A 211 6.17 12.92 3.56
CA ALA A 211 7.62 12.97 3.75
C ALA A 211 8.11 14.39 3.93
N LEU A 212 7.56 15.36 3.20
CA LEU A 212 7.89 16.78 3.38
C LEU A 212 7.56 17.26 4.81
N VAL A 213 6.42 16.83 5.37
CA VAL A 213 6.05 17.14 6.76
C VAL A 213 7.09 16.59 7.74
N TYR A 214 7.44 15.30 7.62
CA TYR A 214 8.44 14.67 8.51
C TYR A 214 9.86 15.24 8.36
N LEU A 215 10.25 15.63 7.14
CA LEU A 215 11.54 16.30 6.87
C LEU A 215 11.58 17.68 7.51
N ARG A 216 10.51 18.48 7.37
CA ARG A 216 10.39 19.80 8.01
C ARG A 216 10.43 19.73 9.54
N MET A 217 9.94 18.63 10.12
CA MET A 217 9.98 18.38 11.56
C MET A 217 11.34 17.88 12.07
N GLY A 218 12.33 17.64 11.20
CA GLY A 218 13.64 17.12 11.58
C GLY A 218 13.60 15.70 12.17
N LYS A 219 12.56 14.90 11.85
CA LYS A 219 12.37 13.54 12.40
C LYS A 219 12.99 12.44 11.56
N VAL A 220 13.52 12.77 10.39
CA VAL A 220 14.08 11.79 9.44
C VAL A 220 15.57 11.62 9.72
N ASN A 221 15.96 10.41 10.12
CA ASN A 221 17.35 10.01 10.14
C ASN A 221 17.83 9.77 8.70
N THR A 222 18.67 10.68 8.20
CA THR A 222 19.12 10.71 6.81
C THR A 222 20.00 9.51 6.44
N VAL A 223 20.76 8.96 7.39
CA VAL A 223 21.62 7.78 7.17
C VAL A 223 20.74 6.55 6.94
N LEU A 224 19.78 6.30 7.83
CA LEU A 224 18.83 5.20 7.69
C LEU A 224 17.95 5.36 6.44
N ALA A 225 17.48 6.59 6.18
CA ALA A 225 16.68 6.89 4.99
C ALA A 225 17.45 6.62 3.69
N THR A 226 18.71 7.03 3.60
CA THR A 226 19.51 6.82 2.39
C THR A 226 19.76 5.34 2.14
N ALA A 227 20.14 4.58 3.18
CA ALA A 227 20.37 3.14 3.07
C ALA A 227 19.09 2.37 2.67
N THR A 228 17.95 2.75 3.24
CA THR A 228 16.65 2.13 2.93
C THR A 228 16.18 2.46 1.53
N VAL A 229 16.30 3.71 1.08
CA VAL A 229 15.94 4.17 -0.26
C VAL A 229 16.74 3.44 -1.34
N LEU A 230 18.06 3.33 -1.19
CA LEU A 230 18.92 2.66 -2.17
C LEU A 230 18.54 1.18 -2.30
N GLY A 231 18.41 0.48 -1.17
CA GLY A 231 18.05 -0.93 -1.19
C GLY A 231 16.64 -1.20 -1.73
N ILE A 232 15.65 -0.39 -1.33
CA ILE A 232 14.26 -0.64 -1.72
C ILE A 232 14.03 -0.33 -3.21
N SER A 233 14.68 0.68 -3.77
CA SER A 233 14.52 1.08 -5.15
C SER A 233 15.00 -0.01 -6.11
N SER A 234 16.17 -0.60 -5.82
CA SER A 234 16.71 -1.74 -6.57
C SER A 234 15.78 -2.96 -6.54
N GLY A 235 15.26 -3.28 -5.36
CA GLY A 235 14.26 -4.35 -5.20
C GLY A 235 12.97 -4.06 -5.98
N ALA A 236 12.45 -2.83 -5.89
CA ALA A 236 11.21 -2.44 -6.55
C ALA A 236 11.32 -2.49 -8.07
N PHE A 237 12.47 -2.10 -8.61
CA PHE A 237 12.78 -2.19 -10.02
C PHE A 237 12.71 -3.64 -10.54
N MET A 238 13.16 -4.61 -9.75
CA MET A 238 13.06 -6.03 -10.07
C MET A 238 11.63 -6.54 -9.89
N GLY A 239 10.95 -6.19 -8.79
CA GLY A 239 9.59 -6.64 -8.50
C GLY A 239 8.57 -6.21 -9.55
N THR A 240 8.70 -4.98 -10.07
CA THR A 240 7.82 -4.46 -11.13
C THR A 240 7.93 -5.21 -12.47
N LYS A 241 9.06 -5.84 -12.77
CA LYS A 241 9.20 -6.68 -13.96
C LYS A 241 8.45 -8.00 -13.83
N VAL A 242 8.32 -8.51 -12.60
CA VAL A 242 7.76 -9.82 -12.30
C VAL A 242 6.25 -9.73 -12.05
N MET A 243 5.76 -8.63 -11.46
CA MET A 243 4.37 -8.49 -10.99
C MET A 243 3.30 -8.92 -12.01
N ASN A 244 3.38 -8.43 -13.26
CA ASN A 244 2.33 -8.73 -14.24
C ASN A 244 2.35 -10.21 -14.71
N ARG A 245 3.47 -10.91 -14.54
CA ARG A 245 3.62 -12.33 -14.91
C ARG A 245 3.15 -13.30 -13.82
N VAL A 246 2.96 -12.81 -12.59
CA VAL A 246 2.47 -13.63 -11.48
C VAL A 246 0.94 -13.68 -11.52
N GLY A 247 0.38 -14.86 -11.29
CA GLY A 247 -1.08 -15.04 -11.20
C GLY A 247 -1.67 -14.29 -10.00
N THR A 248 -2.86 -13.72 -10.18
CA THR A 248 -3.53 -12.89 -9.16
C THR A 248 -3.75 -13.61 -7.83
N GLU A 249 -4.09 -14.90 -7.87
CA GLU A 249 -4.24 -15.73 -6.66
C GLU A 249 -2.94 -15.75 -5.83
N LYS A 250 -1.81 -16.09 -6.48
CA LYS A 250 -0.49 -16.11 -5.82
C LYS A 250 -0.10 -14.73 -5.32
N LEU A 251 -0.42 -13.67 -6.09
CA LEU A 251 -0.10 -12.31 -5.71
C LEU A 251 -0.86 -11.88 -4.45
N LYS A 252 -2.17 -12.17 -4.36
CA LYS A 252 -2.98 -11.93 -3.15
C LYS A 252 -2.52 -12.79 -1.97
N ALA A 253 -2.17 -14.05 -2.20
CA ALA A 253 -1.68 -14.92 -1.15
C ALA A 253 -0.36 -14.41 -0.56
N ILE A 254 0.61 -14.03 -1.42
CA ILE A 254 1.86 -13.38 -0.99
C ILE A 254 1.55 -12.09 -0.24
N PHE A 255 0.60 -11.29 -0.74
CA PHE A 255 0.17 -10.06 -0.07
C PHE A 255 -0.28 -10.34 1.36
N GLY A 256 -1.31 -11.17 1.50
CA GLY A 256 -1.93 -11.41 2.79
C GLY A 256 -0.96 -12.03 3.78
N THR A 257 -0.16 -13.01 3.36
CA THR A 257 0.86 -13.63 4.22
C THR A 257 1.88 -12.61 4.72
N VAL A 258 2.39 -11.75 3.85
CA VAL A 258 3.31 -10.67 4.26
C VAL A 258 2.64 -9.77 5.30
N LEU A 259 1.39 -9.36 5.07
CA LEU A 259 0.68 -8.51 6.04
C LEU A 259 0.44 -9.19 7.38
N LEU A 260 0.06 -10.48 7.39
CA LEU A 260 -0.15 -11.23 8.63
C LEU A 260 1.13 -11.33 9.46
N VAL A 261 2.26 -11.64 8.82
CA VAL A 261 3.57 -11.71 9.51
C VAL A 261 3.93 -10.37 10.14
N PHE A 262 3.85 -9.27 9.38
CA PHE A 262 4.17 -7.94 9.91
C PHE A 262 3.11 -7.42 10.89
N GLY A 263 1.85 -7.83 10.74
CA GLY A 263 0.76 -7.56 11.68
C GLY A 263 1.00 -8.22 13.04
N TYR A 264 1.48 -9.46 13.04
CA TYR A 264 1.91 -10.17 14.25
C TYR A 264 3.09 -9.48 14.93
N LEU A 265 4.14 -9.11 14.18
CA LEU A 265 5.30 -8.40 14.76
C LEU A 265 4.90 -7.08 15.43
N MET A 266 3.96 -6.33 14.83
CA MET A 266 3.45 -5.10 15.41
C MET A 266 2.53 -5.33 16.60
N LEU A 267 1.75 -6.42 16.60
CA LEU A 267 0.96 -6.82 17.76
C LEU A 267 1.87 -7.14 18.94
N ALA A 268 2.87 -8.00 18.72
CA ALA A 268 3.81 -8.42 19.74
C ALA A 268 4.53 -7.22 20.36
N LYS A 269 4.95 -6.26 19.54
CA LYS A 269 5.63 -5.04 20.01
C LYS A 269 4.70 -4.07 20.72
N GLY A 270 3.47 -3.92 20.24
CA GLY A 270 2.44 -3.12 20.91
C GLY A 270 2.08 -3.70 22.28
N LEU A 271 1.89 -5.01 22.38
CA LEU A 271 1.62 -5.71 23.64
C LEU A 271 2.78 -5.60 24.62
N TYR A 272 4.02 -5.83 24.16
CA TYR A 272 5.21 -5.65 25.01
C TYR A 272 5.28 -4.25 25.63
N GLN A 273 4.92 -3.22 24.87
CA GLN A 273 4.92 -1.84 25.36
C GLN A 273 3.80 -1.54 26.38
N VAL A 274 2.69 -2.30 26.36
CA VAL A 274 1.55 -2.12 27.27
C VAL A 274 1.65 -2.99 28.51
N THR A 275 2.06 -4.26 28.36
CA THR A 275 2.03 -5.27 29.42
C THR A 275 3.41 -5.67 29.92
N GLY A 276 4.50 -5.29 29.23
CA GLY A 276 5.86 -5.75 29.53
C GLY A 276 6.13 -7.20 29.15
N VAL A 277 5.16 -7.93 28.61
CA VAL A 277 5.29 -9.35 28.25
C VAL A 277 5.97 -9.50 26.90
N LYS A 278 7.10 -10.20 26.88
CA LYS A 278 7.91 -10.42 25.67
C LYS A 278 7.38 -11.64 24.89
N LEU A 279 6.73 -11.38 23.76
CA LEU A 279 6.22 -12.41 22.85
C LEU A 279 7.32 -12.82 21.83
N PRO A 280 7.32 -14.06 21.33
CA PRO A 280 8.37 -14.54 20.43
C PRO A 280 8.43 -13.69 19.15
N GLY A 281 9.62 -13.18 18.86
CA GLY A 281 9.90 -12.30 17.71
C GLY A 281 10.05 -10.81 18.03
N VAL A 282 9.85 -10.40 19.30
CA VAL A 282 10.11 -9.05 19.85
C VAL A 282 10.94 -9.19 21.12
#